data_AF-A0A9D2NX29-F1
#
_entry.id   AF-A0A9D2NX29-F1
#
_cell.length_a   1.000
_cell.length_b   1.000
_cell.length_c   1.000
_cell.angle_alpha   90.00
_cell.angle_beta   90.00
_cell.angle_gamma   90.00
#
_symmetry.space_group_name_H-M   'P 1'
#
loop_
_entity.id
_entity.type
_entity.pdbx_description
1 polymer ?
#
loop_
_entity_poly.entity_id
_entity_poly.type
_entity_poly.pdbx_seq_one_letter_code
_entity_poly.pdbx_strand_id
1 'polypeptide(L)'
;MVVLRDKISDERFERYMTAMKNQRADNWDGWEAANQADISLNALYIGILEKDGDLLNKVKEGLGSEMFSYSTGNGWHEDGSYVDHDVFAYTGGYGSVLITAMEKMMPLVAGTEFELTYGDERDTFYDDIIFNNYVPTHYAGRIFDMVSGRSITRVTTQDRQSAGQLAVFADALSPEKGAQLRSIVKQWLLDDPDIMGKITKPAELSACIKILADDSIEPEGIPQGFYRFSDMDKYVQHNEDYSVGLSLHSNKIVNYEFLNEEGRKMWNTSDGALYINNADVDQYKDNFWPTVNHLRMPGVTTLFDGNRSDSAGHDTHNPNAWVGGVDMGDIGTAAMQIKTLGTGNARDGLLAKKSYFMFDDEVVAVGSDIQALTDTGLPAETVVENRKIKEDLSNKLTFNGEEVDVVDNSEQETVSKDQYVKIYTDPTAAGDCHNITHALPEDAKTVSFSTKMRFNDSWRNAGLRIMGTDAEGNAEKLFEVAMFTNQEAFLRTFNEGEPADGTKLFSIPARTDWWTLDASADLETHELTVKVTDAKGSVLAETTT
;
A
#
# COMPACT_ATOMS: atom_id res chain seq x y z
N MET A 1 -12.52 -21.85 -31.04
CA MET A 1 -13.52 -21.99 -32.12
C MET A 1 -13.73 -20.68 -32.86
N VAL A 2 -13.90 -19.55 -32.16
CA VAL A 2 -13.99 -18.20 -32.75
C VAL A 2 -12.93 -17.93 -33.83
N VAL A 3 -11.64 -18.11 -33.51
CA VAL A 3 -10.52 -17.83 -34.44
C VAL A 3 -10.49 -18.75 -35.68
N LEU A 4 -11.04 -19.97 -35.59
CA LEU A 4 -10.88 -21.02 -36.60
C LEU A 4 -12.21 -21.47 -37.21
N ARG A 5 -13.30 -20.70 -37.04
CA ARG A 5 -14.65 -21.15 -37.40
C ARG A 5 -14.76 -21.50 -38.89
N ASP A 6 -14.04 -20.79 -39.74
CA ASP A 6 -13.96 -21.00 -41.19
C ASP A 6 -13.04 -22.18 -41.60
N LYS A 7 -12.24 -22.70 -40.67
CA LYS A 7 -11.31 -23.82 -40.91
C LYS A 7 -11.81 -25.16 -40.37
N ILE A 8 -12.87 -25.16 -39.57
CA ILE A 8 -13.47 -26.38 -39.00
C ILE A 8 -14.72 -26.77 -39.78
N SER A 9 -14.92 -28.07 -40.01
CA SER A 9 -16.17 -28.58 -40.61
C SER A 9 -17.34 -28.39 -39.65
N ASP A 10 -18.55 -28.27 -40.20
CA ASP A 10 -19.76 -28.09 -39.38
C ASP A 10 -20.00 -29.28 -38.43
N GLU A 11 -19.76 -30.53 -38.88
CA GLU A 11 -19.83 -31.72 -38.01
C GLU A 11 -18.88 -31.59 -36.80
N ARG A 12 -17.66 -31.09 -37.02
CA ARG A 12 -16.67 -30.93 -35.95
C ARG A 12 -17.06 -29.79 -35.01
N PHE A 13 -17.59 -28.70 -35.57
CA PHE A 13 -18.13 -27.57 -34.81
C PHE A 13 -19.28 -28.02 -33.91
N GLU A 14 -20.28 -28.72 -34.44
CA GLU A 14 -21.43 -29.25 -33.69
C GLU A 14 -21.01 -30.17 -32.55
N ARG A 15 -20.05 -31.07 -32.81
CA ARG A 15 -19.48 -31.93 -31.76
C ARG A 15 -18.82 -31.13 -30.63
N TYR A 16 -18.12 -30.04 -30.96
CA TYR A 16 -17.49 -29.18 -29.95
C TYR A 16 -18.51 -28.34 -29.19
N MET A 17 -19.52 -27.76 -29.86
CA MET A 17 -20.62 -27.07 -29.19
C MET A 17 -21.36 -28.00 -28.23
N THR A 18 -21.66 -29.22 -28.67
CA THR A 18 -22.31 -30.25 -27.83
C THR A 18 -21.46 -30.56 -26.59
N ALA A 19 -20.15 -30.70 -26.75
CA ALA A 19 -19.25 -30.93 -25.61
C ALA A 19 -19.24 -29.76 -24.61
N MET A 20 -19.23 -28.51 -25.09
CA MET A 20 -19.30 -27.31 -24.23
C MET A 20 -20.62 -27.24 -23.45
N LYS A 21 -21.76 -27.47 -24.11
CA LYS A 21 -23.09 -27.48 -23.47
C LYS A 21 -23.24 -28.61 -22.45
N ASN A 22 -22.67 -29.78 -22.72
CA ASN A 22 -22.64 -30.89 -21.75
C ASN A 22 -21.84 -30.55 -20.48
N GLN A 23 -20.88 -29.62 -20.56
CA GLN A 23 -20.13 -29.08 -19.42
C GLN A 23 -20.83 -27.85 -18.79
N ARG A 24 -22.05 -27.50 -19.26
CA ARG A 24 -22.81 -26.31 -18.85
C ARG A 24 -22.08 -24.99 -19.08
N ALA A 25 -21.23 -24.90 -20.10
CA ALA A 25 -20.48 -23.68 -20.42
C ALA A 25 -21.36 -22.51 -20.91
N ASP A 26 -22.65 -22.73 -21.15
CA ASP A 26 -23.67 -21.75 -21.53
C ASP A 26 -24.73 -21.52 -20.43
N ASN A 27 -24.54 -22.11 -19.24
CA ASN A 27 -25.52 -22.07 -18.17
C ASN A 27 -24.83 -21.82 -16.81
N TRP A 28 -25.03 -20.62 -16.27
CA TRP A 28 -24.52 -20.18 -14.96
C TRP A 28 -25.49 -20.42 -13.80
N ASP A 29 -26.60 -21.13 -13.99
CA ASP A 29 -27.59 -21.36 -12.93
C ASP A 29 -26.92 -22.06 -11.73
N GLY A 30 -26.97 -21.40 -10.56
CA GLY A 30 -26.33 -21.84 -9.32
C GLY A 30 -24.93 -21.28 -9.07
N TRP A 31 -24.45 -20.39 -9.93
CA TRP A 31 -23.22 -19.62 -9.75
C TRP A 31 -23.55 -18.13 -9.63
N GLU A 32 -22.71 -17.42 -8.89
CA GLU A 32 -22.83 -15.99 -8.62
C GLU A 32 -21.51 -15.28 -8.95
N ALA A 33 -21.55 -13.94 -8.97
CA ALA A 33 -20.39 -13.05 -9.07
C ALA A 33 -19.39 -13.46 -10.18
N ALA A 34 -18.10 -13.58 -9.87
CA ALA A 34 -17.05 -13.86 -10.84
C ALA A 34 -17.25 -15.16 -11.63
N ASN A 35 -17.75 -16.24 -10.99
CA ASN A 35 -17.99 -17.51 -11.68
C ASN A 35 -19.13 -17.38 -12.70
N GLN A 36 -20.19 -16.68 -12.33
CA GLN A 36 -21.26 -16.35 -13.26
C GLN A 36 -20.78 -15.48 -14.42
N ALA A 37 -19.95 -14.47 -14.17
CA ALA A 37 -19.41 -13.61 -15.20
C ALA A 37 -18.56 -14.41 -16.21
N ASP A 38 -17.73 -15.34 -15.74
CA ASP A 38 -16.89 -16.20 -16.59
C ASP A 38 -17.72 -17.20 -17.42
N ILE A 39 -18.73 -17.82 -16.82
CA ILE A 39 -19.66 -18.70 -17.55
C ILE A 39 -20.50 -17.88 -18.54
N SER A 40 -20.90 -16.66 -18.19
CA SER A 40 -21.62 -15.74 -19.09
C SER A 40 -20.77 -15.33 -20.29
N LEU A 41 -19.46 -15.13 -20.11
CA LEU A 41 -18.53 -14.90 -21.22
C LEU A 41 -18.44 -16.12 -22.16
N ASN A 42 -18.40 -17.34 -21.61
CA ASN A 42 -18.46 -18.56 -22.41
C ASN A 42 -19.79 -18.68 -23.17
N ALA A 43 -20.92 -18.41 -22.49
CA ALA A 43 -22.25 -18.37 -23.08
C ALA A 43 -22.35 -17.34 -24.21
N LEU A 44 -21.77 -16.16 -24.04
CA LEU A 44 -21.71 -15.11 -25.05
C LEU A 44 -20.99 -15.61 -26.31
N TYR A 45 -19.82 -16.23 -26.17
CA TYR A 45 -19.10 -16.80 -27.31
C TYR A 45 -19.87 -17.93 -28.00
N ILE A 46 -20.56 -18.78 -27.23
CA ILE A 46 -21.43 -19.84 -27.78
C ILE A 46 -22.59 -19.22 -28.56
N GLY A 47 -23.28 -18.23 -27.99
CA GLY A 47 -24.38 -17.52 -28.63
C GLY A 47 -23.96 -16.85 -29.94
N ILE A 48 -22.80 -16.20 -29.99
CA ILE A 48 -22.24 -15.62 -31.22
C ILE A 48 -21.94 -16.72 -32.27
N LEU A 49 -21.30 -17.81 -31.85
CA LEU A 49 -20.89 -18.89 -32.76
C LEU A 49 -22.07 -19.66 -33.35
N GLU A 50 -23.13 -19.85 -32.58
CA GLU A 50 -24.35 -20.54 -33.00
C GLU A 50 -25.40 -19.60 -33.59
N LYS A 51 -25.17 -18.27 -33.50
CA LYS A 51 -26.13 -17.22 -33.87
C LYS A 51 -27.43 -17.32 -33.07
N ASP A 52 -27.31 -17.61 -31.78
CA ASP A 52 -28.41 -17.78 -30.84
C ASP A 52 -28.71 -16.46 -30.12
N GLY A 53 -29.66 -15.69 -30.66
CA GLY A 53 -30.07 -14.41 -30.08
C GLY A 53 -30.76 -14.54 -28.72
N ASP A 54 -31.42 -15.68 -28.44
CA ASP A 54 -32.08 -15.90 -27.15
C ASP A 54 -31.04 -16.11 -26.05
N LEU A 55 -29.96 -16.85 -26.32
CA LEU A 55 -28.84 -17.00 -25.39
C LEU A 55 -28.13 -15.65 -25.14
N LEU A 56 -27.92 -14.84 -26.19
CA LEU A 56 -27.30 -13.52 -26.04
C LEU A 56 -28.17 -12.56 -25.20
N ASN A 57 -29.50 -12.59 -25.39
CA ASN A 57 -30.42 -11.83 -24.54
C ASN A 57 -30.40 -12.35 -23.09
N LYS A 58 -30.36 -13.67 -22.89
CA LYS A 58 -30.23 -14.25 -21.54
C LYS A 58 -28.95 -13.77 -20.85
N VAL A 59 -27.82 -13.68 -21.57
CA VAL A 59 -26.57 -13.14 -21.03
C VAL A 59 -26.74 -11.66 -20.65
N LYS A 60 -27.28 -10.83 -21.55
CA LYS A 60 -27.52 -9.40 -21.28
C LYS A 60 -28.39 -9.17 -20.04
N GLU A 61 -29.50 -9.92 -19.94
CA GLU A 61 -30.44 -9.81 -18.83
C GLU A 61 -29.80 -10.27 -17.50
N GLY A 62 -29.13 -11.44 -17.50
CA GLY A 62 -28.50 -11.99 -16.30
C GLY A 62 -27.35 -11.12 -15.77
N LEU A 63 -26.50 -10.61 -16.66
CA LEU A 63 -25.47 -9.65 -16.27
C LEU A 63 -26.10 -8.36 -15.73
N GLY A 64 -27.14 -7.85 -16.37
CA GLY A 64 -27.78 -6.60 -15.99
C GLY A 64 -28.48 -6.63 -14.64
N SER A 65 -28.92 -7.79 -14.17
CA SER A 65 -29.53 -7.94 -12.84
C SER A 65 -28.50 -8.13 -11.73
N GLU A 66 -27.38 -8.80 -12.01
CA GLU A 66 -26.49 -9.34 -10.96
C GLU A 66 -25.05 -8.79 -11.00
N MET A 67 -24.57 -8.30 -12.15
CA MET A 67 -23.22 -7.74 -12.32
C MET A 67 -23.19 -6.23 -12.53
N PHE A 68 -24.37 -5.60 -12.58
CA PHE A 68 -24.54 -4.15 -12.68
C PHE A 68 -25.30 -3.61 -11.45
N SER A 69 -25.10 -4.24 -10.30
CA SER A 69 -25.73 -3.90 -9.03
C SER A 69 -24.78 -4.20 -7.88
N TYR A 70 -24.95 -3.48 -6.77
CA TYR A 70 -24.22 -3.76 -5.54
C TYR A 70 -24.83 -4.97 -4.81
N SER A 71 -23.97 -5.80 -4.25
CA SER A 71 -24.28 -7.00 -3.49
C SER A 71 -24.14 -6.75 -1.98
N THR A 72 -24.77 -7.64 -1.19
CA THR A 72 -24.54 -7.78 0.25
C THR A 72 -23.83 -9.09 0.61
N GLY A 73 -23.45 -9.86 -0.41
CA GLY A 73 -22.74 -11.15 -0.31
C GLY A 73 -21.63 -11.19 -1.36
N ASN A 74 -21.56 -12.23 -2.18
CA ASN A 74 -20.57 -12.27 -3.27
C ASN A 74 -20.80 -11.13 -4.27
N GLY A 75 -19.75 -10.40 -4.64
CA GLY A 75 -19.79 -9.30 -5.61
C GLY A 75 -19.26 -7.97 -5.08
N TRP A 76 -19.57 -6.90 -5.81
CA TRP A 76 -19.20 -5.52 -5.45
C TRP A 76 -20.14 -4.95 -4.40
N HIS A 77 -19.60 -4.32 -3.37
CA HIS A 77 -20.35 -3.60 -2.34
C HIS A 77 -20.29 -2.09 -2.58
N GLU A 78 -21.26 -1.39 -2.03
CA GLU A 78 -21.42 0.08 -2.18
C GLU A 78 -20.23 0.86 -1.59
N ASP A 79 -19.56 0.32 -0.56
CA ASP A 79 -18.42 0.98 0.08
C ASP A 79 -17.08 0.78 -0.65
N GLY A 80 -17.08 0.13 -1.81
CA GLY A 80 -15.86 -0.18 -2.54
C GLY A 80 -15.40 -1.64 -2.41
N SER A 81 -15.93 -2.39 -1.42
CA SER A 81 -15.47 -3.76 -1.16
C SER A 81 -15.83 -4.71 -2.30
N TYR A 82 -15.04 -5.77 -2.45
CA TYR A 82 -15.44 -6.95 -3.21
C TYR A 82 -15.27 -8.19 -2.34
N VAL A 83 -16.37 -8.89 -2.12
CA VAL A 83 -16.39 -10.13 -1.35
C VAL A 83 -16.64 -11.29 -2.29
N ASP A 84 -15.92 -12.38 -2.09
CA ASP A 84 -16.21 -13.65 -2.75
C ASP A 84 -16.01 -14.80 -1.79
N HIS A 85 -16.48 -15.98 -2.17
CA HIS A 85 -16.52 -17.16 -1.30
C HIS A 85 -17.18 -16.83 0.06
N ASP A 86 -18.22 -16.00 -0.01
CA ASP A 86 -19.10 -15.50 1.04
C ASP A 86 -18.44 -14.57 2.08
N VAL A 87 -17.17 -14.78 2.43
CA VAL A 87 -16.54 -14.18 3.61
C VAL A 87 -15.08 -13.72 3.40
N PHE A 88 -14.60 -13.61 2.16
CA PHE A 88 -13.23 -13.23 1.88
C PHE A 88 -13.13 -11.92 1.09
N ALA A 89 -12.20 -11.06 1.50
CA ALA A 89 -11.79 -9.90 0.72
C ALA A 89 -11.08 -10.36 -0.56
N TYR A 90 -11.69 -10.09 -1.72
CA TYR A 90 -11.29 -10.76 -2.96
C TYR A 90 -11.20 -9.88 -4.21
N THR A 91 -11.14 -8.55 -4.04
CA THR A 91 -11.00 -7.58 -5.16
C THR A 91 -9.92 -7.99 -6.15
N GLY A 92 -8.73 -8.38 -5.67
CA GLY A 92 -7.58 -8.76 -6.49
C GLY A 92 -7.58 -10.20 -7.01
N GLY A 93 -8.50 -11.04 -6.53
CA GLY A 93 -8.67 -12.40 -7.06
C GLY A 93 -9.92 -12.50 -7.92
N TYR A 94 -11.04 -12.89 -7.32
CA TYR A 94 -12.29 -13.06 -8.08
C TYR A 94 -12.83 -11.75 -8.64
N GLY A 95 -12.64 -10.61 -7.95
CA GLY A 95 -13.00 -9.29 -8.49
C GLY A 95 -12.27 -9.00 -9.81
N SER A 96 -10.96 -9.26 -9.87
CA SER A 96 -10.15 -9.16 -11.10
C SER A 96 -10.64 -10.09 -12.22
N VAL A 97 -11.14 -11.29 -11.89
CA VAL A 97 -11.75 -12.22 -12.87
C VAL A 97 -13.03 -11.63 -13.44
N LEU A 98 -13.89 -11.06 -12.59
CA LEU A 98 -15.12 -10.36 -13.03
C LEU A 98 -14.78 -9.18 -13.94
N ILE A 99 -13.83 -8.31 -13.55
CA ILE A 99 -13.39 -7.20 -14.41
C ILE A 99 -12.85 -7.72 -15.74
N THR A 100 -12.10 -8.83 -15.76
CA THR A 100 -11.61 -9.46 -17.00
C THR A 100 -12.75 -9.95 -17.89
N ALA A 101 -13.83 -10.46 -17.31
CA ALA A 101 -14.99 -10.90 -18.07
C ALA A 101 -15.67 -9.68 -18.72
N MET A 102 -15.87 -8.59 -17.97
CA MET A 102 -16.48 -7.36 -18.48
C MET A 102 -15.61 -6.65 -19.52
N GLU A 103 -14.29 -6.61 -19.31
CA GLU A 103 -13.28 -6.11 -20.24
C GLU A 103 -13.41 -6.73 -21.64
N LYS A 104 -13.80 -8.01 -21.69
CA LYS A 104 -13.99 -8.72 -22.95
C LYS A 104 -15.40 -8.58 -23.50
N MET A 105 -16.43 -8.61 -22.64
CA MET A 105 -17.82 -8.64 -23.08
C MET A 105 -18.33 -7.29 -23.53
N MET A 106 -18.13 -6.23 -22.72
CA MET A 106 -18.68 -4.90 -23.00
C MET A 106 -18.25 -4.36 -24.38
N PRO A 107 -16.95 -4.28 -24.72
CA PRO A 107 -16.55 -3.78 -26.04
C PRO A 107 -16.93 -4.73 -27.19
N LEU A 108 -17.10 -6.03 -26.93
CA LEU A 108 -17.47 -7.01 -27.95
C LEU A 108 -18.92 -6.84 -28.42
N VAL A 109 -19.83 -6.47 -27.53
CA VAL A 109 -21.26 -6.29 -27.86
C VAL A 109 -21.66 -4.82 -28.07
N ALA A 110 -20.74 -3.87 -27.87
CA ALA A 110 -20.98 -2.45 -28.07
C ALA A 110 -21.54 -2.14 -29.46
N GLY A 111 -22.58 -1.31 -29.53
CA GLY A 111 -23.29 -0.94 -30.76
C GLY A 111 -24.11 -2.05 -31.42
N THR A 112 -24.28 -3.21 -30.77
CA THR A 112 -25.18 -4.29 -31.23
C THR A 112 -26.52 -4.25 -30.47
N GLU A 113 -27.53 -5.01 -30.91
CA GLU A 113 -28.78 -5.14 -30.15
C GLU A 113 -28.59 -5.79 -28.76
N PHE A 114 -27.46 -6.48 -28.56
CA PHE A 114 -27.07 -7.15 -27.31
C PHE A 114 -26.12 -6.31 -26.45
N GLU A 115 -25.92 -5.04 -26.78
CA GLU A 115 -25.10 -4.12 -26.00
C GLU A 115 -25.51 -4.11 -24.52
N LEU A 116 -24.55 -4.12 -23.61
CA LEU A 116 -24.76 -4.13 -22.15
C LEU A 116 -25.13 -2.73 -21.63
N THR A 117 -26.13 -2.13 -22.26
CA THR A 117 -26.76 -0.87 -21.86
C THR A 117 -28.23 -1.13 -21.55
N TYR A 118 -28.71 -0.49 -20.50
CA TYR A 118 -29.99 -0.71 -19.86
C TYR A 118 -30.86 0.55 -19.85
N GLY A 119 -30.29 1.74 -20.07
CA GLY A 119 -31.00 3.01 -20.12
C GLY A 119 -31.35 3.57 -18.73
N ASP A 120 -30.61 3.16 -17.71
CA ASP A 120 -30.76 3.56 -16.31
C ASP A 120 -29.37 3.69 -15.64
N GLU A 121 -29.32 3.82 -14.32
CA GLU A 121 -28.08 4.00 -13.54
C GLU A 121 -27.02 2.91 -13.77
N ARG A 122 -27.40 1.75 -14.30
CA ARG A 122 -26.47 0.67 -14.63
C ARG A 122 -25.47 1.05 -15.72
N ASP A 123 -25.84 1.95 -16.62
CA ASP A 123 -24.97 2.35 -17.73
C ASP A 123 -23.68 3.05 -17.28
N THR A 124 -23.66 3.57 -16.04
CA THR A 124 -22.48 4.19 -15.42
C THR A 124 -21.94 3.39 -14.23
N PHE A 125 -22.50 2.21 -13.93
CA PHE A 125 -22.10 1.41 -12.76
C PHE A 125 -20.59 1.11 -12.75
N TYR A 126 -20.02 0.76 -13.90
CA TYR A 126 -18.60 0.44 -14.00
C TYR A 126 -17.67 1.66 -13.91
N ASP A 127 -18.17 2.88 -14.09
CA ASP A 127 -17.39 4.08 -13.74
C ASP A 127 -17.10 4.08 -12.24
N ASP A 128 -18.12 3.83 -11.41
CA ASP A 128 -17.97 3.77 -9.96
C ASP A 128 -17.15 2.56 -9.51
N ILE A 129 -17.41 1.37 -10.07
CA ILE A 129 -16.63 0.16 -9.72
C ILE A 129 -15.14 0.36 -9.99
N ILE A 130 -14.78 0.93 -11.13
CA ILE A 130 -13.37 1.13 -11.45
C ILE A 130 -12.73 2.13 -10.50
N PHE A 131 -13.37 3.27 -10.24
CA PHE A 131 -12.73 4.38 -9.51
C PHE A 131 -12.88 4.33 -7.99
N ASN A 132 -13.93 3.72 -7.47
CA ASN A 132 -14.19 3.63 -6.04
C ASN A 132 -13.77 2.27 -5.46
N ASN A 133 -13.83 1.19 -6.26
CA ASN A 133 -13.65 -0.17 -5.76
C ASN A 133 -12.31 -0.78 -6.20
N TYR A 134 -11.98 -0.68 -7.49
CA TYR A 134 -10.87 -1.43 -8.06
C TYR A 134 -9.55 -0.66 -8.09
N VAL A 135 -9.50 0.51 -8.73
CA VAL A 135 -8.28 1.33 -8.88
C VAL A 135 -7.64 1.69 -7.53
N PRO A 136 -8.38 2.09 -6.49
CA PRO A 136 -7.75 2.45 -5.22
C PRO A 136 -7.06 1.27 -4.50
N THR A 137 -7.33 0.03 -4.89
CA THR A 137 -6.60 -1.15 -4.42
C THR A 137 -5.32 -1.43 -5.19
N HIS A 138 -4.83 -0.49 -6.01
CA HIS A 138 -3.58 -0.63 -6.76
C HIS A 138 -2.50 0.33 -6.29
N TYR A 139 -1.24 0.01 -6.56
CA TYR A 139 -0.09 0.89 -6.48
C TYR A 139 0.87 0.55 -7.64
N ALA A 140 1.29 1.53 -8.42
CA ALA A 140 2.16 1.34 -9.60
C ALA A 140 1.73 0.15 -10.50
N GLY A 141 0.44 0.11 -10.85
CA GLY A 141 -0.14 -0.94 -11.71
C GLY A 141 -0.31 -2.31 -11.08
N ARG A 142 -0.04 -2.45 -9.78
CA ARG A 142 -0.15 -3.70 -9.04
C ARG A 142 -1.24 -3.61 -7.97
N ILE A 143 -2.11 -4.60 -7.93
CA ILE A 143 -3.10 -4.73 -6.86
C ILE A 143 -2.45 -5.12 -5.53
N PHE A 144 -2.92 -4.55 -4.42
CA PHE A 144 -2.46 -4.92 -3.08
C PHE A 144 -2.75 -6.40 -2.81
N ASP A 145 -1.78 -7.13 -2.25
CA ASP A 145 -1.93 -8.58 -2.02
C ASP A 145 -3.02 -8.92 -0.98
N MET A 146 -3.31 -8.00 -0.06
CA MET A 146 -4.31 -8.19 1.00
C MET A 146 -5.76 -8.33 0.50
N VAL A 147 -6.02 -8.05 -0.78
CA VAL A 147 -7.32 -8.23 -1.43
C VAL A 147 -7.34 -9.40 -2.42
N SER A 148 -6.30 -10.24 -2.45
CA SER A 148 -6.13 -11.31 -3.45
C SER A 148 -6.44 -12.71 -2.92
N GLY A 149 -6.85 -12.85 -1.66
CA GLY A 149 -7.13 -14.14 -1.02
C GLY A 149 -5.98 -15.14 -1.15
N ARG A 150 -6.28 -16.42 -1.37
CA ARG A 150 -5.23 -17.46 -1.55
C ARG A 150 -4.38 -17.26 -2.81
N SER A 151 -4.79 -16.39 -3.73
CA SER A 151 -4.08 -16.16 -4.99
C SER A 151 -2.69 -15.60 -4.79
N ILE A 152 -2.35 -15.02 -3.63
CA ILE A 152 -1.01 -14.49 -3.33
C ILE A 152 0.07 -15.59 -3.40
N THR A 153 -0.30 -16.86 -3.25
CA THR A 153 0.65 -17.99 -3.32
C THR A 153 0.97 -18.41 -4.75
N ARG A 154 0.31 -17.85 -5.77
CA ARG A 154 0.60 -18.14 -7.17
C ARG A 154 1.71 -17.21 -7.65
N VAL A 155 2.66 -17.74 -8.42
CA VAL A 155 3.72 -16.91 -9.01
C VAL A 155 3.14 -15.98 -10.08
N THR A 156 2.17 -16.46 -10.86
CA THR A 156 1.59 -15.72 -11.99
C THR A 156 0.65 -14.58 -11.59
N THR A 157 0.20 -14.53 -10.34
CA THR A 157 -0.66 -13.45 -9.82
C THR A 157 0.15 -12.30 -9.21
N GLN A 158 1.46 -12.49 -9.04
CA GLN A 158 2.39 -11.41 -8.69
C GLN A 158 2.72 -10.54 -9.92
N ASP A 159 2.28 -10.94 -11.11
CA ASP A 159 2.47 -10.19 -12.36
C ASP A 159 1.47 -9.03 -12.50
N ARG A 160 1.97 -7.87 -12.93
CA ARG A 160 1.26 -6.58 -13.07
C ARG A 160 0.27 -6.56 -14.25
N GLN A 161 -0.77 -7.40 -14.21
CA GLN A 161 -1.70 -7.55 -15.34
C GLN A 161 -2.77 -6.44 -15.43
N SER A 162 -3.01 -5.69 -14.34
CA SER A 162 -4.09 -4.71 -14.29
C SER A 162 -3.92 -3.55 -15.27
N ALA A 163 -2.69 -3.10 -15.54
CA ALA A 163 -2.45 -1.99 -16.47
C ALA A 163 -2.97 -2.31 -17.89
N GLY A 164 -2.67 -3.52 -18.39
CA GLY A 164 -3.15 -3.98 -19.69
C GLY A 164 -4.67 -4.15 -19.72
N GLN A 165 -5.22 -4.81 -18.71
CA GLN A 165 -6.66 -4.99 -18.54
C GLN A 165 -7.41 -3.65 -18.52
N LEU A 166 -6.96 -2.69 -17.70
CA LEU A 166 -7.59 -1.39 -17.54
C LEU A 166 -7.37 -0.46 -18.73
N ALA A 167 -6.28 -0.63 -19.48
CA ALA A 167 -6.08 0.07 -20.76
C ALA A 167 -7.19 -0.24 -21.77
N VAL A 168 -7.63 -1.51 -21.83
CA VAL A 168 -8.75 -1.92 -22.68
C VAL A 168 -10.08 -1.51 -22.06
N PHE A 169 -10.23 -1.71 -20.75
CA PHE A 169 -11.46 -1.38 -20.02
C PHE A 169 -11.85 0.10 -20.13
N ALA A 170 -10.87 1.00 -20.29
CA ALA A 170 -11.09 2.44 -20.46
C ALA A 170 -12.01 2.79 -21.64
N ASP A 171 -12.12 1.92 -22.65
CA ASP A 171 -13.01 2.14 -23.80
C ASP A 171 -14.48 1.76 -23.49
N ALA A 172 -14.72 1.03 -22.41
CA ALA A 172 -16.05 0.63 -21.95
C ALA A 172 -16.66 1.60 -20.91
N LEU A 173 -15.88 2.57 -20.43
CA LEU A 173 -16.31 3.59 -19.46
C LEU A 173 -16.89 4.82 -20.17
N SER A 174 -17.51 5.72 -19.39
CA SER A 174 -17.89 7.04 -19.91
C SER A 174 -16.66 7.80 -20.43
N PRO A 175 -16.80 8.73 -21.40
CA PRO A 175 -15.64 9.38 -22.03
C PRO A 175 -14.69 10.07 -21.05
N GLU A 176 -15.22 10.69 -20.00
CA GLU A 176 -14.44 11.35 -18.94
C GLU A 176 -13.67 10.32 -18.11
N LYS A 177 -14.35 9.27 -17.64
CA LYS A 177 -13.76 8.22 -16.80
C LYS A 177 -12.77 7.35 -17.55
N GLY A 178 -13.04 7.06 -18.82
CA GLY A 178 -12.07 6.42 -19.71
C GLY A 178 -10.81 7.27 -19.91
N ALA A 179 -10.93 8.60 -20.03
CA ALA A 179 -9.77 9.48 -20.15
C ALA A 179 -8.95 9.52 -18.86
N GLN A 180 -9.62 9.61 -17.71
CA GLN A 180 -8.97 9.54 -16.40
C GLN A 180 -8.24 8.20 -16.21
N LEU A 181 -8.88 7.07 -16.55
CA LEU A 181 -8.27 5.75 -16.40
C LEU A 181 -7.02 5.57 -17.28
N ARG A 182 -7.04 6.10 -18.51
CA ARG A 182 -5.86 6.10 -19.39
C ARG A 182 -4.70 6.89 -18.80
N SER A 183 -4.97 7.99 -18.09
CA SER A 183 -3.96 8.82 -17.40
C SER A 183 -3.29 8.05 -16.26
N ILE A 184 -4.08 7.32 -15.47
CA ILE A 184 -3.59 6.43 -14.39
C ILE A 184 -2.76 5.27 -14.96
N VAL A 185 -3.26 4.61 -16.01
CA VAL A 185 -2.51 3.55 -16.68
C VAL A 185 -1.19 4.09 -17.25
N LYS A 186 -1.19 5.30 -17.83
CA LYS A 186 0.03 5.94 -18.33
C LYS A 186 1.04 6.15 -17.20
N GLN A 187 0.61 6.68 -16.05
CA GLN A 187 1.48 6.85 -14.88
C GLN A 187 2.09 5.51 -14.45
N TRP A 188 1.29 4.45 -14.30
CA TRP A 188 1.80 3.13 -13.92
C TRP A 188 2.83 2.56 -14.91
N LEU A 189 2.62 2.77 -16.22
CA LEU A 189 3.56 2.33 -17.24
C LEU A 189 4.87 3.13 -17.23
N LEU A 190 4.85 4.36 -16.71
CA LEU A 190 6.04 5.19 -16.52
C LEU A 190 6.78 4.86 -15.22
N ASP A 191 6.04 4.62 -14.13
CA ASP A 191 6.59 4.20 -12.83
C ASP A 191 7.28 2.85 -12.93
N ASP A 192 6.72 1.95 -13.74
CA ASP A 192 7.29 0.63 -13.99
C ASP A 192 7.26 0.25 -15.49
N PRO A 193 8.32 0.55 -16.23
CA PRO A 193 8.44 0.16 -17.64
C PRO A 193 8.43 -1.36 -17.88
N ASP A 194 8.74 -2.19 -16.87
CA ASP A 194 8.80 -3.64 -17.02
C ASP A 194 7.41 -4.28 -17.22
N ILE A 195 6.32 -3.57 -16.86
CA ILE A 195 4.93 -4.00 -17.17
C ILE A 195 4.81 -4.41 -18.63
N MET A 196 5.37 -3.63 -19.54
CA MET A 196 5.24 -3.84 -20.99
C MET A 196 5.77 -5.21 -21.42
N GLY A 197 6.81 -5.72 -20.77
CA GLY A 197 7.40 -7.04 -21.06
C GLY A 197 6.57 -8.22 -20.52
N LYS A 198 5.59 -7.96 -19.64
CA LYS A 198 4.76 -8.98 -18.98
C LYS A 198 3.37 -9.11 -19.59
N ILE A 199 2.91 -8.14 -20.38
CA ILE A 199 1.60 -8.20 -21.05
C ILE A 199 1.66 -9.25 -22.16
N THR A 200 0.86 -10.31 -22.02
CA THR A 200 0.83 -11.43 -22.97
C THR A 200 -0.33 -11.37 -23.97
N LYS A 201 -1.35 -10.55 -23.68
CA LYS A 201 -2.54 -10.41 -24.53
C LYS A 201 -2.31 -9.28 -25.56
N PRO A 202 -2.44 -9.54 -26.87
CA PRO A 202 -2.15 -8.53 -27.89
C PRO A 202 -3.01 -7.27 -27.84
N ALA A 203 -4.28 -7.38 -27.43
CA ALA A 203 -5.18 -6.23 -27.32
C ALA A 203 -4.73 -5.28 -26.19
N GLU A 204 -4.46 -5.83 -25.01
CA GLU A 204 -3.92 -5.09 -23.87
C GLU A 204 -2.58 -4.42 -24.19
N LEU A 205 -1.64 -5.17 -24.81
CA LEU A 205 -0.34 -4.62 -25.19
C LEU A 205 -0.50 -3.46 -26.19
N SER A 206 -1.37 -3.62 -27.18
CA SER A 206 -1.66 -2.57 -28.17
C SER A 206 -2.29 -1.34 -27.52
N ALA A 207 -3.19 -1.51 -26.54
CA ALA A 207 -3.79 -0.42 -25.80
C ALA A 207 -2.74 0.35 -24.98
N CYS A 208 -1.87 -0.35 -24.24
CA CYS A 208 -0.78 0.28 -23.49
C CYS A 208 0.21 1.02 -24.40
N ILE A 209 0.59 0.45 -25.56
CA ILE A 209 1.46 1.13 -26.54
C ILE A 209 0.82 2.45 -27.00
N LYS A 210 -0.48 2.46 -27.29
CA LYS A 210 -1.19 3.67 -27.72
C LYS A 210 -1.23 4.72 -26.60
N ILE A 211 -1.51 4.32 -25.37
CA ILE A 211 -1.54 5.22 -24.22
C ILE A 211 -0.16 5.87 -23.99
N LEU A 212 0.92 5.07 -24.04
CA LEU A 212 2.29 5.58 -23.89
C LEU A 212 2.70 6.53 -25.01
N ALA A 213 2.26 6.25 -26.25
CA ALA A 213 2.62 7.04 -27.43
C ALA A 213 1.79 8.32 -27.62
N ASP A 214 0.70 8.49 -26.88
CA ASP A 214 -0.19 9.65 -27.00
C ASP A 214 0.25 10.76 -26.04
N ASP A 215 0.91 11.78 -26.56
CA ASP A 215 1.39 12.95 -25.82
C ASP A 215 0.25 13.83 -25.26
N SER A 216 -1.00 13.63 -25.69
CA SER A 216 -2.16 14.37 -25.14
C SER A 216 -2.69 13.81 -23.83
N ILE A 217 -2.26 12.59 -23.46
CA ILE A 217 -2.60 11.96 -22.18
C ILE A 217 -1.55 12.39 -21.16
N GLU A 218 -1.91 13.26 -20.24
CA GLU A 218 -1.05 13.60 -19.11
C GLU A 218 -1.11 12.47 -18.07
N PRO A 219 0.03 11.97 -17.57
CA PRO A 219 0.01 10.93 -16.56
C PRO A 219 -0.50 11.49 -15.22
N GLU A 220 -1.29 10.71 -14.50
CA GLU A 220 -1.87 11.08 -13.20
C GLU A 220 -1.81 9.88 -12.25
N GLY A 221 -1.50 10.12 -10.98
CA GLY A 221 -1.56 9.09 -9.94
C GLY A 221 -2.99 8.69 -9.56
N ILE A 222 -3.12 7.68 -8.71
CA ILE A 222 -4.37 7.46 -7.98
C ILE A 222 -4.56 8.69 -7.07
N PRO A 223 -5.77 9.26 -6.95
CA PRO A 223 -6.00 10.37 -6.05
C PRO A 223 -5.53 10.05 -4.63
N GLN A 224 -4.90 11.02 -3.98
CA GLN A 224 -4.59 10.92 -2.57
C GLN A 224 -5.90 10.74 -1.78
N GLY A 225 -5.85 9.94 -0.72
CA GLY A 225 -7.09 9.60 -0.04
C GLY A 225 -6.97 8.44 0.93
N PHE A 226 -7.90 8.39 1.88
CA PHE A 226 -8.14 7.21 2.71
C PHE A 226 -9.39 6.47 2.20
N TYR A 227 -9.16 5.32 1.57
CA TYR A 227 -10.18 4.46 0.98
C TYR A 227 -10.61 3.38 1.96
N ARG A 228 -11.90 3.35 2.27
CA ARG A 228 -12.50 2.45 3.26
C ARG A 228 -13.30 1.34 2.60
N PHE A 229 -12.80 0.11 2.72
CA PHE A 229 -13.49 -1.10 2.29
C PHE A 229 -13.97 -1.85 3.54
N SER A 230 -14.92 -1.23 4.24
CA SER A 230 -15.39 -1.67 5.56
C SER A 230 -16.12 -3.01 5.52
N ASP A 231 -16.82 -3.32 4.42
CA ASP A 231 -17.51 -4.59 4.24
C ASP A 231 -16.54 -5.77 4.03
N MET A 232 -15.33 -5.51 3.50
CA MET A 232 -14.25 -6.50 3.42
C MET A 232 -13.13 -6.34 4.47
N ASP A 233 -13.31 -5.45 5.46
CA ASP A 233 -12.34 -5.12 6.51
C ASP A 233 -10.93 -4.75 5.98
N LYS A 234 -10.86 -3.98 4.88
CA LYS A 234 -9.61 -3.49 4.29
C LYS A 234 -9.62 -1.97 4.17
N TYR A 235 -8.44 -1.37 4.26
CA TYR A 235 -8.26 0.08 4.17
C TYR A 235 -7.02 0.37 3.36
N VAL A 236 -7.08 1.35 2.47
CA VAL A 236 -5.92 1.81 1.71
C VAL A 236 -5.77 3.31 1.88
N GLN A 237 -4.57 3.78 2.17
CA GLN A 237 -4.21 5.18 2.03
C GLN A 237 -3.27 5.35 0.84
N HIS A 238 -3.55 6.36 0.01
CA HIS A 238 -2.64 6.88 -1.00
C HIS A 238 -2.19 8.28 -0.58
N ASN A 239 -0.88 8.53 -0.58
CA ASN A 239 -0.31 9.87 -0.51
C ASN A 239 0.72 10.07 -1.63
N GLU A 240 1.46 11.18 -1.63
CA GLU A 240 2.42 11.50 -2.70
C GLU A 240 3.62 10.56 -2.76
N ASP A 241 4.06 10.05 -1.61
CA ASP A 241 5.33 9.34 -1.47
C ASP A 241 5.18 7.82 -1.30
N TYR A 242 4.02 7.36 -0.84
CA TYR A 242 3.75 5.98 -0.47
C TYR A 242 2.25 5.62 -0.53
N SER A 243 1.98 4.32 -0.42
CA SER A 243 0.63 3.84 -0.18
C SER A 243 0.63 2.75 0.88
N VAL A 244 -0.35 2.80 1.78
CA VAL A 244 -0.46 1.87 2.90
C VAL A 244 -1.76 1.08 2.78
N GLY A 245 -1.65 -0.23 2.71
CA GLY A 245 -2.75 -1.16 2.85
C GLY A 245 -2.80 -1.71 4.26
N LEU A 246 -3.96 -1.65 4.91
CA LEU A 246 -4.21 -2.27 6.20
C LEU A 246 -5.21 -3.41 6.05
N SER A 247 -4.77 -4.60 6.45
CA SER A 247 -5.55 -5.82 6.39
C SER A 247 -6.05 -6.22 7.77
N LEU A 248 -7.36 -6.08 7.97
CA LEU A 248 -8.08 -6.49 9.17
C LEU A 248 -9.04 -7.64 8.85
N HIS A 249 -9.63 -8.22 9.88
CA HIS A 249 -10.75 -9.15 9.76
C HIS A 249 -11.61 -9.11 11.03
N SER A 250 -12.89 -9.45 10.89
CA SER A 250 -13.92 -9.31 11.92
C SER A 250 -14.77 -10.58 12.04
N ASN A 251 -16.00 -10.43 12.53
CA ASN A 251 -17.03 -11.45 12.47
C ASN A 251 -17.76 -11.49 11.11
N LYS A 252 -17.47 -10.56 10.19
CA LYS A 252 -18.01 -10.52 8.82
C LYS A 252 -17.09 -11.22 7.83
N ILE A 253 -15.79 -10.96 7.96
CA ILE A 253 -14.73 -11.42 7.05
C ILE A 253 -13.76 -12.30 7.83
N VAL A 254 -13.35 -13.41 7.23
CA VAL A 254 -12.39 -14.33 7.84
C VAL A 254 -10.95 -13.85 7.62
N ASN A 255 -10.01 -14.42 8.38
CA ASN A 255 -8.60 -14.03 8.32
C ASN A 255 -7.91 -14.32 6.99
N TYR A 256 -7.97 -15.56 6.52
CA TYR A 256 -7.35 -15.99 5.27
C TYR A 256 -7.98 -17.28 4.77
N GLU A 257 -7.82 -17.54 3.48
CA GLU A 257 -8.33 -18.73 2.82
C GLU A 257 -7.26 -19.80 2.64
N PHE A 258 -7.61 -21.05 2.93
CA PHE A 258 -6.85 -22.22 2.49
C PHE A 258 -7.76 -23.18 1.72
N LEU A 259 -7.59 -23.24 0.40
CA LEU A 259 -8.38 -24.07 -0.48
C LEU A 259 -7.53 -24.58 -1.63
N ASN A 260 -7.78 -25.81 -2.10
CA ASN A 260 -7.06 -26.44 -3.22
C ASN A 260 -5.53 -26.45 -3.06
N GLU A 261 -5.05 -26.60 -1.82
CA GLU A 261 -3.64 -26.54 -1.43
C GLU A 261 -2.95 -25.18 -1.58
N GLU A 262 -3.71 -24.12 -1.91
CA GLU A 262 -3.26 -22.75 -2.00
C GLU A 262 -3.56 -21.99 -0.70
N GLY A 263 -2.75 -21.00 -0.36
CA GLY A 263 -2.91 -20.22 0.88
C GLY A 263 -2.23 -20.80 2.13
N ARG A 264 -1.25 -21.69 1.95
CA ARG A 264 -0.46 -22.22 3.08
C ARG A 264 0.25 -21.08 3.81
N LYS A 265 0.24 -21.16 5.14
CA LYS A 265 0.97 -20.28 6.06
C LYS A 265 0.52 -18.82 6.09
N MET A 266 -0.61 -18.46 5.48
CA MET A 266 -1.14 -17.09 5.47
C MET A 266 -1.75 -16.62 6.81
N TRP A 267 -1.34 -17.25 7.92
CA TRP A 267 -1.97 -17.20 9.24
C TRP A 267 -2.33 -15.81 9.73
N ASN A 268 -1.41 -14.85 9.55
CA ASN A 268 -1.51 -13.51 10.11
C ASN A 268 -1.69 -12.42 9.03
N THR A 269 -2.08 -12.78 7.80
CA THR A 269 -2.19 -11.82 6.67
C THR A 269 -3.32 -10.80 6.82
N SER A 270 -4.23 -11.01 7.79
CA SER A 270 -5.31 -10.07 8.15
C SER A 270 -5.40 -9.81 9.67
N ASP A 271 -4.36 -10.19 10.44
CA ASP A 271 -4.30 -9.98 11.90
C ASP A 271 -3.79 -8.57 12.26
N GLY A 272 -4.21 -7.56 11.48
CA GLY A 272 -3.68 -6.19 11.57
C GLY A 272 -2.41 -5.99 10.74
N ALA A 273 -2.31 -6.69 9.61
CA ALA A 273 -1.12 -6.64 8.77
C ALA A 273 -1.06 -5.33 7.96
N LEU A 274 0.12 -4.70 7.93
CA LEU A 274 0.40 -3.50 7.18
C LEU A 274 1.22 -3.81 5.92
N TYR A 275 0.82 -3.21 4.80
CA TYR A 275 1.46 -3.32 3.50
C TYR A 275 1.86 -1.91 3.06
N ILE A 276 3.14 -1.58 3.07
CA ILE A 276 3.65 -0.25 2.71
C ILE A 276 4.32 -0.36 1.34
N ASN A 277 3.71 0.24 0.32
CA ASN A 277 4.32 0.41 -0.99
C ASN A 277 4.93 1.81 -1.11
N ASN A 278 6.09 1.91 -1.76
CA ASN A 278 6.82 3.16 -1.97
C ASN A 278 7.62 3.04 -3.27
N ALA A 279 8.68 3.84 -3.46
CA ALA A 279 9.51 3.78 -4.67
C ALA A 279 10.06 2.38 -5.01
N ASP A 280 10.18 1.47 -4.03
CA ASP A 280 10.42 0.05 -4.30
C ASP A 280 9.12 -0.64 -4.75
N VAL A 281 8.79 -0.48 -6.03
CA VAL A 281 7.62 -1.09 -6.67
C VAL A 281 7.67 -2.63 -6.67
N ASP A 282 8.83 -3.23 -6.39
CA ASP A 282 9.06 -4.68 -6.38
C ASP A 282 9.05 -5.29 -4.96
N GLN A 283 8.74 -4.50 -3.91
CA GLN A 283 8.76 -4.92 -2.50
C GLN A 283 8.10 -6.29 -2.23
N TYR A 284 6.88 -6.50 -2.74
CA TYR A 284 6.13 -7.75 -2.52
C TYR A 284 6.16 -8.71 -3.73
N LYS A 285 7.16 -8.55 -4.62
CA LYS A 285 7.47 -9.44 -5.75
C LYS A 285 8.69 -10.31 -5.48
N ASP A 286 9.16 -11.00 -6.51
CA ASP A 286 10.43 -11.73 -6.56
C ASP A 286 10.61 -12.65 -5.37
N ASN A 287 9.66 -13.56 -5.23
CA ASN A 287 9.65 -14.56 -4.17
C ASN A 287 9.50 -13.96 -2.75
N PHE A 288 8.92 -12.76 -2.59
CA PHE A 288 8.54 -12.25 -1.27
C PHE A 288 7.70 -13.28 -0.49
N TRP A 289 6.56 -13.71 -1.03
CA TRP A 289 5.65 -14.62 -0.33
C TRP A 289 6.22 -15.99 0.05
N PRO A 290 7.04 -16.66 -0.78
CA PRO A 290 7.69 -17.90 -0.36
C PRO A 290 8.89 -17.71 0.60
N THR A 291 9.40 -16.48 0.81
CA THR A 291 10.58 -16.21 1.65
C THR A 291 10.29 -15.43 2.93
N VAL A 292 9.22 -14.63 2.96
CA VAL A 292 8.81 -13.86 4.14
C VAL A 292 8.47 -14.80 5.30
N ASN A 293 8.86 -14.39 6.51
CA ASN A 293 8.40 -15.07 7.71
C ASN A 293 6.93 -14.70 7.99
N HIS A 294 6.00 -15.55 7.58
CA HIS A 294 4.55 -15.36 7.78
C HIS A 294 4.09 -15.30 9.25
N LEU A 295 4.89 -15.77 10.21
CA LEU A 295 4.63 -15.56 11.64
C LEU A 295 4.90 -14.12 12.07
N ARG A 296 5.71 -13.40 11.29
CA ARG A 296 6.15 -12.03 11.52
C ARG A 296 5.76 -11.13 10.34
N MET A 297 4.49 -11.12 9.97
CA MET A 297 3.98 -10.14 9.00
C MET A 297 4.01 -8.73 9.63
N PRO A 298 4.35 -7.68 8.87
CA PRO A 298 4.40 -6.32 9.41
C PRO A 298 3.06 -5.89 10.03
N GLY A 299 3.10 -5.21 11.16
CA GLY A 299 1.92 -4.68 11.86
C GLY A 299 1.20 -5.66 12.79
N VAL A 300 1.43 -6.98 12.69
CA VAL A 300 0.65 -7.97 13.46
C VAL A 300 1.07 -8.04 14.92
N THR A 301 0.14 -8.40 15.81
CA THR A 301 0.42 -8.79 17.21
C THR A 301 0.00 -10.23 17.37
N THR A 302 0.91 -11.17 17.61
CA THR A 302 0.61 -12.63 17.57
C THR A 302 1.51 -13.44 18.50
N LEU A 303 1.20 -14.72 18.67
CA LEU A 303 2.12 -15.69 19.29
C LEU A 303 3.07 -16.24 18.23
N PHE A 304 4.37 -16.24 18.53
CA PHE A 304 5.36 -16.87 17.66
C PHE A 304 5.37 -18.39 17.88
N ASP A 305 4.69 -19.11 16.99
CA ASP A 305 4.65 -20.58 16.98
C ASP A 305 5.42 -21.14 15.77
N GLY A 306 6.70 -21.47 15.97
CA GLY A 306 7.55 -22.05 14.93
C GLY A 306 7.10 -23.43 14.43
N ASN A 307 6.16 -24.09 15.13
CA ASN A 307 5.62 -25.40 14.75
C ASN A 307 4.18 -25.31 14.21
N ARG A 308 3.69 -24.11 13.92
CA ARG A 308 2.33 -23.90 13.41
C ARG A 308 2.10 -24.69 12.11
N SER A 309 0.98 -25.41 12.05
CA SER A 309 0.63 -26.21 10.87
C SER A 309 0.28 -25.32 9.67
N ASP A 310 0.57 -25.79 8.46
CA ASP A 310 0.43 -25.01 7.21
C ASP A 310 -0.94 -24.34 7.03
N SER A 311 -2.02 -24.90 7.55
CA SER A 311 -3.39 -24.37 7.42
C SER A 311 -4.01 -23.96 8.77
N ALA A 312 -3.23 -23.76 9.83
CA ALA A 312 -3.79 -23.44 11.15
C ALA A 312 -4.74 -22.22 11.09
N GLY A 313 -5.97 -22.40 11.59
CA GLY A 313 -6.94 -21.33 11.73
C GLY A 313 -7.40 -20.67 10.42
N HIS A 314 -7.26 -21.33 9.26
CA HIS A 314 -7.87 -20.85 8.01
C HIS A 314 -9.39 -20.73 8.14
N ASP A 315 -9.99 -19.80 7.39
CA ASP A 315 -11.43 -19.55 7.34
C ASP A 315 -12.06 -19.24 8.72
N THR A 316 -11.27 -18.71 9.66
CA THR A 316 -11.76 -18.38 11.00
C THR A 316 -12.04 -16.88 11.15
N HIS A 317 -13.25 -16.58 11.61
CA HIS A 317 -13.62 -15.22 11.99
C HIS A 317 -12.91 -14.77 13.27
N ASN A 318 -12.64 -13.47 13.35
CA ASN A 318 -12.37 -12.82 14.62
C ASN A 318 -13.70 -12.71 15.39
N PRO A 319 -13.81 -13.25 16.62
CA PRO A 319 -15.07 -13.21 17.35
C PRO A 319 -15.47 -11.81 17.83
N ASN A 320 -14.60 -10.81 17.72
CA ASN A 320 -14.94 -9.42 18.07
C ASN A 320 -15.42 -8.65 16.84
N ALA A 321 -16.57 -7.99 16.99
CA ALA A 321 -17.13 -7.12 15.96
C ALA A 321 -16.53 -5.70 15.95
N TRP A 322 -15.68 -5.34 16.92
CA TRP A 322 -15.06 -4.03 16.99
C TRP A 322 -13.88 -3.94 16.01
N VAL A 323 -14.23 -3.85 14.74
CA VAL A 323 -13.34 -3.72 13.59
C VAL A 323 -13.99 -2.75 12.63
N GLY A 324 -13.24 -1.75 12.19
CA GLY A 324 -13.81 -0.68 11.39
C GLY A 324 -12.87 0.50 11.24
N GLY A 325 -13.30 1.49 10.45
CA GLY A 325 -12.58 2.73 10.29
C GLY A 325 -13.48 3.87 9.85
N VAL A 326 -12.96 5.09 9.99
CA VAL A 326 -13.60 6.33 9.58
C VAL A 326 -12.54 7.22 8.92
N ASP A 327 -12.96 7.98 7.93
CA ASP A 327 -12.13 8.93 7.20
C ASP A 327 -12.57 10.37 7.48
N MET A 328 -11.67 11.30 7.22
CA MET A 328 -11.95 12.73 7.14
C MET A 328 -11.17 13.29 5.96
N GLY A 329 -11.66 13.04 4.75
CA GLY A 329 -10.95 13.41 3.52
C GLY A 329 -9.76 12.49 3.29
N ASP A 330 -8.55 13.06 3.21
CA ASP A 330 -7.35 12.31 2.81
C ASP A 330 -6.69 11.53 3.95
N ILE A 331 -7.17 11.74 5.17
CA ILE A 331 -6.70 11.06 6.38
C ILE A 331 -7.80 10.15 6.95
N GLY A 332 -7.40 9.14 7.71
CA GLY A 332 -8.35 8.24 8.33
C GLY A 332 -7.78 7.44 9.48
N THR A 333 -8.67 6.73 10.14
CA THR A 333 -8.30 5.78 11.19
C THR A 333 -9.07 4.49 11.04
N ALA A 334 -8.40 3.39 11.37
CA ALA A 334 -9.01 2.09 11.46
C ALA A 334 -8.51 1.37 12.71
N ALA A 335 -9.32 0.47 13.23
CA ALA A 335 -8.99 -0.25 14.45
C ALA A 335 -9.60 -1.65 14.45
N MET A 336 -8.98 -2.53 15.24
CA MET A 336 -9.35 -3.93 15.39
C MET A 336 -9.11 -4.38 16.82
N GLN A 337 -10.16 -4.86 17.49
CA GLN A 337 -10.01 -5.72 18.64
C GLN A 337 -9.88 -7.16 18.15
N ILE A 338 -8.77 -7.83 18.45
CA ILE A 338 -8.46 -9.16 17.91
C ILE A 338 -8.30 -10.21 19.00
N LYS A 339 -8.79 -11.42 18.72
CA LYS A 339 -8.28 -12.65 19.34
C LYS A 339 -7.42 -13.40 18.34
N THR A 340 -6.14 -13.58 18.64
CA THR A 340 -5.22 -14.30 17.75
C THR A 340 -5.30 -15.80 17.95
N LEU A 341 -4.78 -16.54 16.97
CA LEU A 341 -4.60 -17.99 17.08
C LEU A 341 -3.67 -18.35 18.25
N GLY A 342 -4.02 -19.43 18.95
CA GLY A 342 -3.15 -20.12 19.90
C GLY A 342 -2.14 -21.03 19.18
N THR A 343 -1.98 -22.25 19.69
CA THR A 343 -1.12 -23.32 19.13
C THR A 343 -1.82 -24.19 18.08
N GLY A 344 -3.07 -23.86 17.74
CA GLY A 344 -3.88 -24.62 16.79
C GLY A 344 -4.89 -23.73 16.07
N ASN A 345 -6.08 -24.27 15.81
CA ASN A 345 -7.13 -23.55 15.07
C ASN A 345 -7.97 -22.59 15.94
N ALA A 346 -7.82 -22.65 17.26
CA ALA A 346 -8.60 -21.83 18.17
C ALA A 346 -7.99 -20.42 18.29
N ARG A 347 -8.87 -19.41 18.42
CA ARG A 347 -8.49 -18.02 18.70
C ARG A 347 -8.44 -17.74 20.21
N ASP A 348 -7.53 -18.44 20.88
CA ASP A 348 -7.29 -18.42 22.32
C ASP A 348 -5.84 -18.04 22.68
N GLY A 349 -5.13 -17.42 21.73
CA GLY A 349 -3.76 -16.94 21.91
C GLY A 349 -3.69 -15.63 22.69
N LEU A 350 -3.81 -14.50 22.00
CA LEU A 350 -3.77 -13.16 22.58
C LEU A 350 -5.10 -12.43 22.36
N LEU A 351 -5.48 -11.59 23.32
CA LEU A 351 -6.41 -10.48 23.11
C LEU A 351 -5.59 -9.21 22.92
N ALA A 352 -5.93 -8.38 21.95
CA ALA A 352 -5.32 -7.05 21.77
C ALA A 352 -6.30 -6.05 21.15
N LYS A 353 -6.11 -4.77 21.44
CA LYS A 353 -6.75 -3.66 20.72
C LYS A 353 -5.69 -2.94 19.90
N LYS A 354 -5.88 -2.88 18.58
CA LYS A 354 -4.94 -2.31 17.62
C LYS A 354 -5.64 -1.15 16.91
N SER A 355 -5.01 0.01 16.87
CA SER A 355 -5.52 1.21 16.22
C SER A 355 -4.45 1.80 15.31
N TYR A 356 -4.87 2.28 14.14
CA TYR A 356 -4.01 2.82 13.10
C TYR A 356 -4.56 4.19 12.72
N PHE A 357 -3.71 5.20 12.79
CA PHE A 357 -4.02 6.56 12.37
C PHE A 357 -3.15 6.87 11.17
N MET A 358 -3.79 7.13 10.04
CA MET A 358 -3.15 7.35 8.74
C MET A 358 -3.34 8.83 8.41
N PHE A 359 -2.29 9.62 8.63
CA PHE A 359 -2.26 11.06 8.36
C PHE A 359 -1.61 11.33 6.99
N ASP A 360 -1.29 12.58 6.70
CA ASP A 360 -0.73 13.03 5.42
C ASP A 360 0.62 12.39 5.08
N ASP A 361 1.56 12.36 6.03
CA ASP A 361 2.92 11.85 5.81
C ASP A 361 3.36 10.77 6.82
N GLU A 362 2.45 10.32 7.70
CA GLU A 362 2.74 9.29 8.69
C GLU A 362 1.62 8.29 8.95
N VAL A 363 2.02 7.10 9.44
CA VAL A 363 1.11 6.09 9.98
C VAL A 363 1.49 5.78 11.42
N VAL A 364 0.57 6.06 12.35
CA VAL A 364 0.73 5.77 13.78
C VAL A 364 -0.01 4.48 14.12
N ALA A 365 0.72 3.45 14.53
CA ALA A 365 0.16 2.19 15.01
C ALA A 365 0.23 2.10 16.55
N VAL A 366 -0.92 1.91 17.20
CA VAL A 366 -1.06 1.83 18.66
C VAL A 366 -1.64 0.48 19.06
N GLY A 367 -0.98 -0.20 20.00
CA GLY A 367 -1.46 -1.43 20.62
C GLY A 367 -1.77 -1.20 22.11
N SER A 368 -2.93 -1.67 22.58
CA SER A 368 -3.31 -1.65 24.00
C SER A 368 -4.04 -2.93 24.40
N ASP A 369 -4.19 -3.14 25.72
CA ASP A 369 -4.84 -4.33 26.31
C ASP A 369 -4.32 -5.65 25.75
N ILE A 370 -3.01 -5.75 25.49
CA ILE A 370 -2.37 -6.97 25.00
C ILE A 370 -2.26 -7.96 26.14
N GLN A 371 -3.00 -9.06 26.07
CA GLN A 371 -3.11 -10.05 27.13
C GLN A 371 -3.09 -11.46 26.55
N ALA A 372 -2.35 -12.38 27.16
CA ALA A 372 -2.47 -13.79 26.85
C ALA A 372 -3.82 -14.31 27.36
N LEU A 373 -4.57 -14.96 26.48
CA LEU A 373 -5.84 -15.63 26.84
C LEU A 373 -5.59 -17.01 27.43
N THR A 374 -4.51 -17.67 27.01
CA THR A 374 -4.05 -18.96 27.51
C THR A 374 -2.54 -18.93 27.70
N ASP A 375 -2.04 -19.61 28.73
CA ASP A 375 -0.60 -19.83 28.89
C ASP A 375 -0.14 -20.93 27.93
N THR A 376 0.33 -20.53 26.75
CA THR A 376 0.84 -21.42 25.71
C THR A 376 2.34 -21.69 25.85
N GLY A 377 3.04 -20.93 26.70
CA GLY A 377 4.51 -20.90 26.76
C GLY A 377 5.20 -20.29 25.53
N LEU A 378 4.45 -19.76 24.55
CA LEU A 378 4.98 -19.10 23.36
C LEU A 378 5.19 -17.60 23.61
N PRO A 379 6.22 -16.97 23.01
CA PRO A 379 6.41 -15.54 23.13
C PRO A 379 5.35 -14.78 22.33
N ALA A 380 4.84 -13.70 22.94
CA ALA A 380 3.97 -12.73 22.28
C ALA A 380 4.83 -11.63 21.64
N GLU A 381 4.58 -11.33 20.37
CA GLU A 381 5.33 -10.33 19.61
C GLU A 381 4.35 -9.36 18.92
N THR A 382 4.74 -8.09 18.81
CA THR A 382 4.20 -7.18 17.80
C THR A 382 5.31 -6.88 16.80
N VAL A 383 5.04 -7.13 15.52
CA VAL A 383 6.04 -6.99 14.46
C VAL A 383 5.90 -5.60 13.88
N VAL A 384 6.92 -4.76 14.04
CA VAL A 384 6.93 -3.42 13.46
C VAL A 384 7.11 -3.51 11.94
N GLU A 385 8.10 -4.27 11.47
CA GLU A 385 8.39 -4.44 10.05
C GLU A 385 9.12 -5.78 9.80
N ASN A 386 8.98 -6.31 8.59
CA ASN A 386 9.66 -7.45 8.00
C ASN A 386 9.87 -7.18 6.50
N ARG A 387 10.72 -6.20 6.21
CA ARG A 387 10.96 -5.67 4.86
C ARG A 387 11.91 -6.60 4.10
N LYS A 388 11.54 -7.01 2.89
CA LYS A 388 12.49 -7.52 1.90
C LYS A 388 13.57 -6.46 1.63
N ILE A 389 14.83 -6.86 1.69
CA ILE A 389 15.97 -6.01 1.36
C ILE A 389 16.47 -6.32 -0.06
N LYS A 390 17.16 -5.36 -0.67
CA LYS A 390 17.81 -5.50 -1.98
C LYS A 390 18.94 -6.51 -1.88
N GLU A 391 19.13 -7.30 -2.94
CA GLU A 391 20.17 -8.34 -3.00
C GLU A 391 21.60 -7.77 -2.90
N ASP A 392 21.79 -6.51 -3.30
CA ASP A 392 23.07 -5.81 -3.21
C ASP A 392 23.35 -5.25 -1.80
N LEU A 393 22.45 -5.45 -0.84
CA LEU A 393 22.50 -4.96 0.53
C LEU A 393 22.68 -3.43 0.62
N SER A 394 22.19 -2.68 -0.38
CA SER A 394 22.26 -1.22 -0.39
C SER A 394 21.28 -0.54 0.58
N ASN A 395 20.36 -1.30 1.20
CA ASN A 395 19.49 -0.79 2.24
C ASN A 395 20.30 -0.30 3.44
N LYS A 396 19.93 0.87 3.94
CA LYS A 396 20.53 1.43 5.17
C LYS A 396 19.54 1.31 6.31
N LEU A 397 19.99 0.69 7.39
CA LEU A 397 19.29 0.66 8.66
C LEU A 397 19.97 1.65 9.59
N THR A 398 19.19 2.58 10.14
CA THR A 398 19.69 3.52 11.14
C THR A 398 18.90 3.39 12.43
N PHE A 399 19.62 3.29 13.54
CA PHE A 399 19.06 3.36 14.89
C PHE A 399 19.48 4.68 15.52
N ASN A 400 18.53 5.50 15.91
CA ASN A 400 18.81 6.83 16.48
C ASN A 400 19.76 7.68 15.61
N GLY A 401 19.65 7.55 14.28
CA GLY A 401 20.48 8.27 13.31
C GLY A 401 21.87 7.67 13.08
N GLU A 402 22.23 6.60 13.79
CA GLU A 402 23.47 5.86 13.57
C GLU A 402 23.22 4.67 12.64
N GLU A 403 23.96 4.60 11.53
CA GLU A 403 23.90 3.48 10.59
C GLU A 403 24.44 2.23 11.25
N VAL A 404 23.71 1.14 11.13
CA VAL A 404 24.10 -0.19 11.59
C VAL A 404 24.27 -1.07 10.37
N ASP A 405 25.39 -1.78 10.33
CA ASP A 405 25.66 -2.74 9.26
C ASP A 405 24.65 -3.88 9.32
N VAL A 406 23.78 -3.95 8.33
CA VAL A 406 22.89 -5.09 8.14
C VAL A 406 23.70 -6.19 7.49
N VAL A 407 24.13 -7.16 8.29
CA VAL A 407 24.84 -8.35 7.80
C VAL A 407 23.83 -9.49 7.70
N ASP A 408 23.79 -10.14 6.54
CA ASP A 408 22.94 -11.32 6.35
C ASP A 408 23.27 -12.40 7.41
N ASN A 409 22.23 -12.98 8.02
CA ASN A 409 22.31 -13.94 9.12
C ASN A 409 23.07 -13.46 10.38
N SER A 410 23.08 -12.15 10.66
CA SER A 410 23.57 -11.66 11.95
C SER A 410 22.75 -12.22 13.13
N GLU A 411 23.37 -12.32 14.31
CA GLU A 411 22.62 -12.69 15.51
C GLU A 411 21.51 -11.67 15.80
N GLN A 412 20.40 -12.13 16.38
CA GLN A 412 19.33 -11.24 16.81
C GLN A 412 19.84 -10.35 17.95
N GLU A 413 19.88 -9.04 17.71
CA GLU A 413 20.20 -8.08 18.75
C GLU A 413 18.93 -7.66 19.50
N THR A 414 18.93 -7.85 20.82
CA THR A 414 17.88 -7.28 21.68
C THR A 414 18.29 -5.86 22.05
N VAL A 415 17.58 -4.88 21.50
CA VAL A 415 17.80 -3.47 21.84
C VAL A 415 16.73 -3.02 22.82
N SER A 416 17.13 -2.49 23.98
CA SER A 416 16.26 -2.24 25.14
C SER A 416 16.10 -0.76 25.50
N LYS A 417 16.03 0.13 24.51
CA LYS A 417 15.95 1.59 24.70
C LYS A 417 14.85 2.22 23.85
N ASP A 418 14.42 3.43 24.20
CA ASP A 418 13.64 4.29 23.31
C ASP A 418 14.46 4.54 22.05
N GLN A 419 13.95 4.10 20.91
CA GLN A 419 14.63 4.20 19.63
C GLN A 419 13.66 4.58 18.54
N TYR A 420 14.16 5.35 17.58
CA TYR A 420 13.57 5.41 16.25
C TYR A 420 14.42 4.60 15.28
N VAL A 421 13.75 3.86 14.41
CA VAL A 421 14.35 3.01 13.39
C VAL A 421 13.93 3.56 12.05
N LYS A 422 14.89 3.85 11.18
CA LYS A 422 14.60 4.28 9.81
C LYS A 422 15.28 3.33 8.83
N ILE A 423 14.46 2.75 7.95
CA ILE A 423 14.87 1.89 6.84
C ILE A 423 14.80 2.72 5.58
N TYR A 424 15.93 2.86 4.89
CA TYR A 424 15.95 3.54 3.59
C TYR A 424 15.86 2.51 2.46
N THR A 425 14.79 2.61 1.68
CA THR A 425 14.63 1.98 0.37
C THR A 425 14.64 3.11 -0.65
N ASP A 426 15.83 3.48 -1.13
CA ASP A 426 16.13 4.65 -1.98
C ASP A 426 14.92 5.30 -2.71
N PRO A 427 14.35 6.40 -2.17
CA PRO A 427 13.47 7.31 -2.90
C PRO A 427 14.17 8.68 -3.10
N THR A 428 14.13 9.18 -4.33
CA THR A 428 14.71 10.45 -4.73
C THR A 428 13.96 11.67 -4.13
N ALA A 429 14.49 12.27 -3.05
CA ALA A 429 14.33 13.66 -2.51
C ALA A 429 12.91 14.18 -2.09
N ALA A 430 12.64 15.13 -1.16
CA ALA A 430 13.18 15.64 0.12
C ALA A 430 12.31 16.85 0.64
N GLY A 431 11.89 16.87 1.93
CA GLY A 431 12.02 18.07 2.81
C GLY A 431 10.80 18.66 3.56
N ASP A 432 10.83 18.60 4.92
CA ASP A 432 10.50 19.70 5.86
C ASP A 432 11.02 19.39 7.30
N CYS A 433 11.17 20.40 8.17
CA CYS A 433 12.01 20.36 9.38
C CYS A 433 11.42 19.58 10.58
N HIS A 434 12.22 18.74 11.23
CA HIS A 434 11.83 17.98 12.44
C HIS A 434 12.03 18.80 13.75
N ASN A 435 11.03 18.83 14.64
CA ASN A 435 11.11 19.48 15.96
C ASN A 435 11.25 18.44 17.10
N ILE A 436 12.05 18.76 18.12
CA ILE A 436 12.22 17.94 19.34
C ILE A 436 12.10 18.85 20.58
N THR A 437 11.21 18.52 21.52
CA THR A 437 10.99 19.31 22.76
C THR A 437 11.44 18.53 23.99
N HIS A 438 12.19 19.18 24.89
CA HIS A 438 12.62 18.60 26.17
C HIS A 438 12.61 19.64 27.30
N ALA A 439 12.15 19.24 28.49
CA ALA A 439 12.17 20.12 29.67
C ALA A 439 13.57 20.12 30.31
N LEU A 440 14.11 21.30 30.60
CA LEU A 440 15.39 21.43 31.31
C LEU A 440 15.15 21.35 32.83
N PRO A 441 16.04 20.68 33.59
CA PRO A 441 16.02 20.75 35.06
C PRO A 441 16.11 22.19 35.55
N GLU A 442 15.45 22.53 36.66
CA GLU A 442 15.45 23.91 37.22
C GLU A 442 16.85 24.43 37.59
N ASP A 443 17.80 23.53 37.88
CA ASP A 443 19.18 23.85 38.21
C ASP A 443 20.15 23.73 37.02
N ALA A 444 19.63 23.52 35.81
CA ALA A 444 20.45 23.45 34.60
C ALA A 444 21.20 24.78 34.40
N LYS A 445 22.52 24.68 34.31
CA LYS A 445 23.40 25.84 34.08
C LYS A 445 23.83 25.98 32.63
N THR A 446 23.73 24.90 31.87
CA THR A 446 24.22 24.85 30.49
C THR A 446 23.28 23.98 29.67
N VAL A 447 23.03 24.39 28.42
CA VAL A 447 22.31 23.60 27.43
C VAL A 447 23.25 23.34 26.28
N SER A 448 23.47 22.06 25.99
CA SER A 448 24.37 21.64 24.92
C SER A 448 23.67 20.70 23.97
N PHE A 449 24.02 20.81 22.70
CA PHE A 449 23.51 19.95 21.64
C PHE A 449 24.58 19.68 20.60
N SER A 450 24.46 18.51 19.95
CA SER A 450 25.33 18.07 18.87
C SER A 450 24.47 17.54 17.74
N THR A 451 24.71 18.01 16.51
CA THR A 451 24.08 17.42 15.31
C THR A 451 25.11 17.15 14.24
N LYS A 452 24.89 16.04 13.51
CA LYS A 452 25.61 15.75 12.28
C LYS A 452 24.82 16.28 11.10
N MET A 453 25.47 17.07 10.26
CA MET A 453 24.86 17.69 9.10
C MET A 453 25.70 17.46 7.85
N ARG A 454 25.00 17.26 6.72
CA ARG A 454 25.58 17.12 5.38
C ARG A 454 24.60 17.74 4.40
N PHE A 455 25.08 18.66 3.56
CA PHE A 455 24.26 19.24 2.51
C PHE A 455 24.35 18.39 1.23
N ASN A 456 23.23 18.23 0.54
CA ASN A 456 23.20 17.70 -0.83
C ASN A 456 23.36 18.84 -1.84
N ASP A 457 23.48 18.51 -3.12
CA ASP A 457 23.67 19.48 -4.22
C ASP A 457 22.44 20.35 -4.56
N SER A 458 21.29 20.17 -3.87
CA SER A 458 20.09 21.02 -4.00
C SER A 458 19.90 22.09 -2.89
N TRP A 459 20.89 22.26 -2.00
CA TRP A 459 21.25 23.49 -1.28
C TRP A 459 20.08 24.20 -0.55
N ARG A 460 19.55 23.54 0.49
CA ARG A 460 18.71 24.21 1.51
C ARG A 460 19.53 24.56 2.76
N ASN A 461 19.16 25.65 3.44
CA ASN A 461 19.78 26.05 4.71
C ASN A 461 19.47 25.01 5.80
N ALA A 462 20.44 24.70 6.68
CA ALA A 462 20.19 23.95 7.89
C ALA A 462 20.46 24.82 9.10
N GLY A 463 19.52 24.85 10.05
CA GLY A 463 19.68 25.60 11.27
C GLY A 463 19.23 24.79 12.47
N LEU A 464 19.94 24.97 13.58
CA LEU A 464 19.51 24.54 14.89
C LEU A 464 18.94 25.75 15.60
N ARG A 465 17.71 25.62 16.07
CA ARG A 465 17.05 26.61 16.91
C ARG A 465 16.74 25.99 18.25
N ILE A 466 17.23 26.61 19.32
CA ILE A 466 16.83 26.27 20.69
C ILE A 466 15.88 27.35 21.19
N MET A 467 14.67 26.93 21.54
CA MET A 467 13.63 27.77 22.12
C MET A 467 13.42 27.34 23.57
N GLY A 468 13.32 28.31 24.48
CA GLY A 468 12.84 28.13 25.84
C GLY A 468 11.44 28.72 25.99
N THR A 469 10.80 28.46 27.13
CA THR A 469 9.53 29.11 27.48
C THR A 469 9.71 29.77 28.84
N ASP A 470 9.34 31.04 28.98
CA ASP A 470 9.39 31.73 30.27
C ASP A 470 8.35 31.17 31.26
N ALA A 471 8.40 31.65 32.52
CA ALA A 471 7.50 31.19 33.58
C ALA A 471 6.01 31.52 33.29
N GLU A 472 5.76 32.46 32.39
CA GLU A 472 4.46 32.90 31.92
C GLU A 472 3.96 32.12 30.69
N GLY A 473 4.78 31.23 30.12
CA GLY A 473 4.42 30.38 28.98
C GLY A 473 4.73 31.00 27.62
N ASN A 474 5.46 32.11 27.54
CA ASN A 474 5.87 32.72 26.29
C ASN A 474 7.10 31.99 25.73
N ALA A 475 7.03 31.56 24.47
CA ALA A 475 8.16 30.96 23.79
C ALA A 475 9.22 32.02 23.48
N GLU A 476 10.37 31.91 24.12
CA GLU A 476 11.54 32.75 23.88
C GLU A 476 12.61 31.97 23.12
N LYS A 477 13.31 32.63 22.20
CA LYS A 477 14.46 32.01 21.54
C LYS A 477 15.68 32.13 22.44
N LEU A 478 16.27 31.00 22.81
CA LEU A 478 17.56 30.97 23.48
C LEU A 478 18.65 31.34 22.47
N PHE A 479 18.72 30.61 21.35
CA PHE A 479 19.60 30.95 20.23
C PHE A 479 19.26 30.17 18.96
N GLU A 480 19.75 30.64 17.83
CA GLU A 480 19.72 29.90 16.56
C GLU A 480 21.07 29.96 15.86
N VAL A 481 21.65 28.79 15.62
CA VAL A 481 22.84 28.65 14.79
C VAL A 481 22.41 28.06 13.46
N ALA A 482 22.58 28.84 12.40
CA ALA A 482 22.22 28.44 11.05
C ALA A 482 23.47 28.42 10.15
N MET A 483 23.60 27.34 9.39
CA MET A 483 24.64 27.17 8.39
C MET A 483 24.02 27.30 7.00
N PHE A 484 24.53 28.25 6.23
CA PHE A 484 23.99 28.63 4.94
C PHE A 484 24.74 27.99 3.80
N THR A 485 24.10 28.02 2.63
CA THR A 485 24.60 27.49 1.37
C THR A 485 25.96 28.09 0.94
N ASN A 486 26.32 29.27 1.44
CA ASN A 486 27.63 29.90 1.23
C ASN A 486 28.71 29.46 2.25
N GLN A 487 28.46 28.41 3.05
CA GLN A 487 29.37 27.83 4.07
C GLN A 487 29.73 28.78 5.19
N GLU A 488 28.83 29.71 5.48
CA GLU A 488 28.92 30.60 6.61
C GLU A 488 27.97 30.12 7.71
N ALA A 489 28.51 30.02 8.92
CA ALA A 489 27.73 29.78 10.12
C ALA A 489 27.38 31.12 10.77
N PHE A 490 26.11 31.32 11.07
CA PHE A 490 25.59 32.53 11.68
C PHE A 490 24.85 32.20 12.96
N LEU A 491 25.04 33.06 13.97
CA LEU A 491 24.12 33.19 15.09
C LEU A 491 23.05 34.20 14.70
N ARG A 492 21.78 33.80 14.66
CA ARG A 492 20.67 34.65 14.24
C ARG A 492 19.68 34.89 15.38
N THR A 493 19.15 36.10 15.45
CA THR A 493 17.86 36.37 16.11
C THR A 493 16.80 36.57 15.04
N PHE A 494 15.56 36.17 15.28
CA PHE A 494 14.46 36.45 14.36
C PHE A 494 13.49 37.34 15.12
N ASN A 495 13.29 38.56 14.63
CA ASN A 495 12.07 39.31 14.95
C ASN A 495 11.14 39.22 13.74
N GLU A 496 9.83 39.31 13.98
CA GLU A 496 8.81 39.18 12.94
C GLU A 496 9.04 40.19 11.81
N GLY A 497 9.31 39.66 10.61
CA GLY A 497 9.39 40.41 9.35
C GLY A 497 10.80 40.65 8.83
N GLU A 498 11.23 39.77 7.91
CA GLU A 498 12.44 39.81 7.07
C GLU A 498 13.81 39.51 7.73
N PRO A 499 14.77 38.87 7.00
CA PRO A 499 15.98 38.30 7.60
C PRO A 499 17.02 39.40 7.86
N ALA A 500 16.92 40.09 8.99
CA ALA A 500 17.90 41.09 9.40
C ALA A 500 18.69 40.62 10.63
N ASP A 501 20.01 40.65 10.48
CA ASP A 501 21.01 40.82 11.55
C ASP A 501 21.42 39.58 12.39
N GLY A 502 21.95 38.56 11.71
CA GLY A 502 22.76 37.53 12.37
C GLY A 502 24.24 37.89 12.44
N THR A 503 24.89 37.67 13.59
CA THR A 503 26.34 37.74 13.71
C THR A 503 26.96 36.53 13.03
N LYS A 504 27.79 36.76 12.01
CA LYS A 504 28.60 35.70 11.42
C LYS A 504 29.60 35.20 12.46
N LEU A 505 29.51 33.92 12.79
CA LEU A 505 30.40 33.29 13.76
C LEU A 505 31.74 32.93 13.10
N PHE A 506 31.68 32.19 12.00
CA PHE A 506 32.86 31.78 11.22
C PHE A 506 32.44 31.27 9.83
N SER A 507 33.43 31.05 8.97
CA SER A 507 33.28 30.33 7.70
C SER A 507 34.01 29.00 7.76
N ILE A 508 33.45 27.97 7.12
CA ILE A 508 34.12 26.68 6.95
C ILE A 508 34.38 26.40 5.46
N PRO A 509 35.36 25.53 5.12
CA PRO A 509 35.64 25.19 3.72
C PRO A 509 34.52 24.37 3.05
N ALA A 510 34.34 24.58 1.74
CA ALA A 510 33.40 23.85 0.89
C ALA A 510 33.69 22.35 0.87
N ARG A 511 32.79 21.54 1.43
CA ARG A 511 32.85 20.06 1.33
C ARG A 511 31.43 19.48 1.30
N THR A 512 31.31 18.28 0.75
CA THR A 512 30.07 17.48 0.71
C THR A 512 30.08 16.36 1.76
N ASP A 513 31.07 16.36 2.64
CA ASP A 513 31.26 15.37 3.71
C ASP A 513 30.39 15.71 4.93
N TRP A 514 30.14 14.73 5.79
CA TRP A 514 29.48 14.96 7.07
C TRP A 514 30.32 15.86 7.99
N TRP A 515 29.66 16.78 8.66
CA TRP A 515 30.22 17.58 9.75
C TRP A 515 29.41 17.40 11.02
N THR A 516 30.04 17.65 12.16
CA THR A 516 29.34 17.77 13.44
C THR A 516 29.36 19.23 13.86
N LEU A 517 28.18 19.80 14.14
CA LEU A 517 28.01 21.09 14.79
C LEU A 517 27.65 20.85 16.25
N ASP A 518 28.57 21.20 17.13
CA ASP A 518 28.35 21.23 18.58
C ASP A 518 28.05 22.67 18.99
N ALA A 519 27.00 22.88 19.77
CA ALA A 519 26.65 24.17 20.33
C ALA A 519 26.33 24.01 21.82
N SER A 520 26.85 24.90 22.65
CA SER A 520 26.63 24.91 24.09
C SER A 520 26.44 26.34 24.57
N ALA A 521 25.34 26.59 25.27
CA ALA A 521 25.02 27.88 25.87
C ALA A 521 25.02 27.77 27.38
N ASP A 522 25.76 28.64 28.05
CA ASP A 522 25.67 28.83 29.49
C ASP A 522 24.48 29.75 29.81
N LEU A 523 23.54 29.24 30.60
CA LEU A 523 22.27 29.92 30.88
C LEU A 523 22.40 31.07 31.88
N GLU A 524 23.51 31.15 32.64
CA GLU A 524 23.75 32.21 33.62
C GLU A 524 24.51 33.39 33.00
N THR A 525 25.53 33.08 32.18
CA THR A 525 26.41 34.06 31.55
C THR A 525 25.99 34.44 30.14
N HIS A 526 25.09 33.66 29.53
CA HIS A 526 24.63 33.75 28.14
C HIS A 526 25.74 33.58 27.10
N GLU A 527 26.86 32.98 27.51
CA GLU A 527 27.98 32.67 26.62
C GLU A 527 27.62 31.48 25.73
N LEU A 528 27.77 31.64 24.41
CA LEU A 528 27.54 30.57 23.43
C LEU A 528 28.86 30.10 22.83
N THR A 529 29.17 28.83 23.03
CA THR A 529 30.26 28.15 22.33
C THR A 529 29.72 27.33 21.16
N VAL A 530 30.26 27.55 19.97
CA VAL A 530 29.93 26.80 18.75
C VAL A 530 31.20 26.22 18.15
N LYS A 531 31.17 24.93 17.88
CA LYS A 531 32.29 24.17 17.34
C LYS A 531 31.85 23.31 16.17
N VAL A 532 32.65 23.32 15.10
CA VAL A 532 32.45 22.46 13.93
C VAL A 532 33.64 21.54 13.77
N THR A 533 33.36 20.24 13.65
CA THR A 533 34.36 19.21 13.36
C THR A 533 34.06 18.50 12.05
N ASP A 534 35.10 18.09 11.35
CA ASP A 534 34.95 17.25 10.15
C ASP A 534 34.66 15.78 10.53
N ALA A 535 34.30 14.96 9.54
CA ALA A 535 34.05 13.54 9.72
C ALA A 535 35.23 12.75 10.33
N LYS A 536 36.44 13.31 10.36
CA LYS A 536 37.64 12.71 10.97
C LYS A 536 37.89 13.23 12.40
N GLY A 537 36.99 14.05 12.93
CA GLY A 537 37.08 14.67 14.25
C GLY A 537 38.03 15.87 14.32
N SER A 538 38.52 16.39 13.19
CA SER A 538 39.37 17.58 13.17
C SER A 538 38.53 18.83 13.35
N VAL A 539 38.93 19.73 14.25
CA VAL A 539 38.23 21.00 14.47
C VAL A 539 38.47 21.91 13.27
N LEU A 540 37.39 22.24 12.55
CA LEU A 540 37.43 23.13 11.40
C LEU A 540 37.27 24.59 11.82
N ALA A 541 36.42 24.84 12.80
CA ALA A 541 36.19 26.16 13.38
C ALA A 541 35.60 26.01 14.79
N GLU A 542 35.91 26.97 15.66
CA GLU A 542 35.39 27.04 17.01
C GLU A 542 35.37 28.51 17.42
N THR A 543 34.26 28.96 18.01
CA THR A 543 34.14 30.30 18.56
C THR A 543 33.29 30.27 19.82
N THR A 544 33.56 31.23 20.69
CA THR A 544 32.76 31.53 21.87
C THR A 544 32.38 32.99 21.79
N THR A 545 31.08 33.30 21.92
CA THR A 545 30.53 34.65 21.74
C THR A 545 29.57 35.04 22.85
#